data_AF-A0A7X2MTY3-F1
#
_entry.id   AF-A0A7X2MTY3-F1
#
_cell.length_a   1.000
_cell.length_b   1.000
_cell.length_c   1.000
_cell.angle_alpha   90.00
_cell.angle_beta   90.00
_cell.angle_gamma   90.00
#
_symmetry.space_group_name_H-M   'P 1'
#
loop_
_entity.id
_entity.type
_entity.pdbx_description
1 polymer ?
#
loop_
_entity_poly.entity_id
_entity_poly.type
_entity_poly.pdbx_seq_one_letter_code
_entity_poly.pdbx_strand_id
1 'polypeptide(L)'
;GQGIANAVGFAIAERTLAAQFNRPGHDIVDHNTYVFMGDGCMMEGISHEVCSLAGTLKLGKLVAFYDDNGISIDGHIDGWFTDDTAKRFEAYGWHVVRGVDGHDADAI
;
A
#
# COMPACT_ATOMS: atom_id res chain seq x y z
N GLY A 1 10.87 1.67 3.17
CA GLY A 1 10.37 0.40 3.76
C GLY A 1 9.45 0.61 4.98
N GLN A 2 9.95 1.15 6.09
CA GLN A 2 9.20 1.12 7.37
C GLN A 2 7.88 1.93 7.38
N GLY A 3 7.74 2.96 6.53
CA GLY A 3 6.49 3.73 6.44
C GLY A 3 5.27 2.89 6.06
N ILE A 4 5.39 2.04 5.02
CA ILE A 4 4.31 1.11 4.63
C ILE A 4 4.08 0.04 5.70
N ALA A 5 5.13 -0.40 6.41
CA ALA A 5 4.98 -1.32 7.54
C ALA A 5 4.13 -0.72 8.67
N ASN A 6 4.39 0.54 9.02
CA ASN A 6 3.60 1.26 10.02
C ASN A 6 2.15 1.45 9.56
N ALA A 7 1.94 1.80 8.28
CA ALA A 7 0.60 1.95 7.70
C ALA A 7 -0.20 0.64 7.73
N VAL A 8 0.44 -0.50 7.46
CA VAL A 8 -0.17 -1.83 7.65
C VAL A 8 -0.58 -2.04 9.11
N GLY A 9 0.27 -1.68 10.07
CA GLY A 9 -0.06 -1.71 11.50
C GLY A 9 -1.27 -0.83 11.87
N PHE A 10 -1.35 0.39 11.33
CA PHE A 10 -2.49 1.28 11.56
C PHE A 10 -3.79 0.74 10.95
N ALA A 11 -3.74 0.15 9.76
CA ALA A 11 -4.91 -0.50 9.15
C ALA A 11 -5.36 -1.76 9.91
N ILE A 12 -4.41 -2.52 10.49
CA ILE A 12 -4.74 -3.63 11.41
C ILE A 12 -5.45 -3.08 12.65
N ALA A 13 -4.95 -2.01 13.25
CA ALA A 13 -5.54 -1.41 14.44
C ALA A 13 -6.97 -0.91 14.18
N GLU A 14 -7.20 -0.19 13.09
CA GLU A 14 -8.53 0.27 12.68
C GLU A 14 -9.50 -0.91 12.57
N ARG A 15 -9.12 -1.94 11.81
CA ARG A 15 -9.99 -3.10 11.58
C ARG A 15 -10.28 -3.86 12.86
N THR A 16 -9.27 -4.05 13.70
CA THR A 16 -9.42 -4.75 14.99
C THR A 16 -10.34 -3.97 15.92
N LEU A 17 -10.19 -2.65 16.03
CA LEU A 17 -11.02 -1.81 16.88
C LEU A 17 -12.46 -1.71 16.34
N ALA A 18 -12.65 -1.55 15.03
CA ALA A 18 -13.97 -1.59 14.41
C ALA A 18 -14.71 -2.89 14.72
N ALA A 19 -14.04 -4.04 14.57
CA ALA A 19 -14.63 -5.35 14.88
C ALA A 19 -14.99 -5.54 16.37
N GLN A 20 -14.22 -4.93 17.28
CA GLN A 20 -14.47 -5.03 18.72
C GLN A 20 -15.61 -4.09 19.19
N PHE A 21 -15.65 -2.87 18.66
CA PHE A 21 -16.44 -1.79 19.23
C PHE A 21 -17.66 -1.35 18.41
N ASN A 22 -17.65 -1.52 17.08
CA ASN A 22 -18.82 -1.16 16.27
C ASN A 22 -20.01 -2.08 16.61
N ARG A 23 -21.22 -1.53 16.51
CA ARG A 23 -22.49 -2.23 16.76
C ARG A 23 -23.48 -1.88 15.66
N PRO A 24 -24.54 -2.68 15.45
CA PRO A 24 -25.58 -2.34 14.49
C PRO A 24 -26.11 -0.91 14.73
N GLY A 25 -25.99 -0.05 13.72
CA GLY A 25 -26.38 1.37 13.79
C GLY A 25 -25.34 2.32 14.40
N HIS A 26 -24.16 1.83 14.80
CA HIS A 26 -23.11 2.61 15.47
C HIS A 26 -21.70 2.17 15.03
N ASP A 27 -21.22 2.77 13.94
CA ASP A 27 -19.85 2.60 13.45
C ASP A 27 -18.96 3.73 13.98
N ILE A 28 -18.39 3.50 15.17
CA ILE A 28 -17.58 4.51 15.89
C ILE A 28 -16.09 4.47 15.49
N VAL A 29 -15.64 3.37 14.89
CA VAL A 29 -14.34 3.25 14.24
C VAL A 29 -14.58 2.93 12.78
N ASP A 30 -14.36 3.92 11.93
CA ASP A 30 -14.47 3.81 10.49
C ASP A 30 -13.59 4.86 9.82
N HIS A 31 -12.35 4.50 9.49
CA HIS A 31 -11.45 5.39 8.77
C HIS A 31 -10.47 4.64 7.88
N ASN A 32 -9.91 5.35 6.89
CA ASN A 32 -8.87 4.82 6.02
C ASN A 32 -7.47 5.09 6.58
N THR A 33 -6.51 4.31 6.09
CA THR A 33 -5.08 4.57 6.21
C THR A 33 -4.50 4.79 4.82
N TYR A 34 -3.94 5.97 4.58
CA TYR A 34 -3.28 6.32 3.32
C TYR A 34 -1.77 6.41 3.52
N VAL A 35 -0.99 5.96 2.54
CA VAL A 35 0.47 6.00 2.60
C VAL A 35 1.07 6.24 1.22
N PHE A 36 2.06 7.14 1.15
CA PHE A 36 2.90 7.33 -0.03
C PHE A 36 4.16 6.48 0.09
N MET A 37 4.60 5.93 -1.03
CA MET A 37 5.81 5.15 -1.14
C MET A 37 6.40 5.29 -2.54
N GLY A 38 7.73 5.19 -2.68
CA GLY A 38 8.41 5.19 -3.98
C GLY A 38 9.27 3.94 -4.16
N ASP A 39 10.11 3.93 -5.20
CA ASP A 39 10.99 2.81 -5.58
C ASP A 39 11.82 2.26 -4.42
N GLY A 40 12.45 3.16 -3.65
CA GLY A 40 13.25 2.78 -2.48
C GLY A 40 12.45 2.04 -1.41
N CYS A 41 11.14 2.29 -1.30
CA CYS A 41 10.29 1.51 -0.42
C CYS A 41 9.94 0.15 -1.02
N MET A 42 9.75 0.06 -2.34
CA MET A 42 9.39 -1.18 -3.03
C MET A 42 10.53 -2.18 -3.13
N MET A 43 11.79 -1.72 -3.15
CA MET A 43 12.98 -2.56 -3.14
C MET A 43 13.29 -3.15 -1.76
N GLU A 44 12.89 -2.48 -0.68
CA GLU A 44 13.14 -2.94 0.69
C GLU A 44 12.32 -4.19 1.02
N GLY A 45 12.98 -5.24 1.52
CA GLY A 45 12.35 -6.55 1.80
C GLY A 45 11.21 -6.49 2.81
N ILE A 46 11.25 -5.53 3.75
CA ILE A 46 10.14 -5.31 4.69
C ILE A 46 8.83 -4.96 3.97
N SER A 47 8.88 -4.36 2.78
CA SER A 47 7.68 -4.09 1.99
C SER A 47 7.00 -5.38 1.52
N HIS A 48 7.78 -6.40 1.15
CA HIS A 48 7.26 -7.71 0.80
C HIS A 48 6.52 -8.36 1.98
N GLU A 49 7.16 -8.40 3.15
CA GLU A 49 6.60 -9.02 4.35
C GLU A 49 5.26 -8.40 4.73
N VAL A 50 5.22 -7.07 4.85
CA VAL A 50 4.02 -6.36 5.33
C VAL A 50 2.92 -6.28 4.29
N CYS A 51 3.25 -6.18 2.99
CA CYS A 51 2.23 -6.17 1.93
C CYS A 51 1.65 -7.56 1.67
N SER A 52 2.45 -8.62 1.80
CA SER A 52 1.97 -10.01 1.79
C SER A 52 0.99 -10.28 2.94
N LEU A 53 1.35 -9.83 4.15
CA LEU A 53 0.48 -9.93 5.32
C LEU A 53 -0.81 -9.11 5.14
N ALA A 54 -0.71 -7.87 4.67
CA ALA A 54 -1.86 -7.00 4.45
C ALA A 54 -2.88 -7.60 3.47
N GLY A 55 -2.39 -8.22 2.39
CA GLY A 55 -3.24 -8.92 1.42
C GLY A 55 -3.89 -10.17 2.00
N THR A 56 -3.14 -10.99 2.76
CA THR A 56 -3.68 -12.14 3.50
C THR A 56 -4.79 -11.73 4.46
N LEU A 57 -4.60 -10.62 5.17
CA LEU A 57 -5.60 -10.07 6.08
C LEU A 57 -6.73 -9.36 5.35
N LYS A 58 -6.65 -9.05 4.06
CA LYS A 58 -7.67 -8.29 3.31
C LYS A 58 -7.96 -6.91 3.92
N LEU A 59 -6.91 -6.12 4.17
CA LEU A 59 -7.02 -4.78 4.75
C LEU A 59 -7.57 -3.75 3.73
N GLY A 60 -8.87 -3.82 3.44
CA GLY A 60 -9.51 -3.01 2.39
C GLY A 60 -9.58 -1.50 2.62
N LYS A 61 -9.25 -1.02 3.83
CA LYS A 61 -9.15 0.41 4.16
C LYS A 61 -7.71 0.95 4.15
N LEU A 62 -6.75 0.13 3.71
CA LEU A 62 -5.38 0.56 3.44
C LEU A 62 -5.24 0.89 1.96
N VAL A 63 -4.84 2.13 1.67
CA VAL A 63 -4.60 2.60 0.30
C VAL A 63 -3.17 3.13 0.22
N ALA A 64 -2.37 2.54 -0.66
CA ALA A 64 -0.99 2.95 -0.90
C ALA A 64 -0.88 3.61 -2.28
N PHE A 65 -0.24 4.76 -2.32
CA PHE A 65 0.13 5.43 -3.56
C PHE A 65 1.60 5.18 -3.82
N TYR A 66 1.88 4.52 -4.93
CA TYR A 66 3.23 4.28 -5.40
C TYR A 66 3.61 5.38 -6.38
N ASP A 67 4.56 6.22 -5.98
CA ASP A 67 5.19 7.22 -6.84
C ASP A 67 6.19 6.53 -7.76
N ASP A 68 5.67 6.04 -8.89
CA ASP A 68 6.40 5.31 -9.93
C ASP A 68 7.04 6.29 -10.93
N ASN A 69 8.18 6.87 -10.56
CA ASN A 69 8.84 7.91 -11.36
C ASN A 69 10.12 7.43 -12.07
N GLY A 70 10.54 6.18 -11.83
CA GLY A 70 11.65 5.54 -12.52
C GLY A 70 13.05 6.01 -12.07
N ILE A 71 13.17 6.73 -10.95
CA ILE A 71 14.43 7.30 -10.47
C ILE A 71 14.71 6.93 -9.01
N SER A 72 15.92 6.46 -8.74
CA SER A 72 16.49 6.38 -7.39
C SER A 72 17.75 7.27 -7.26
N ILE A 73 18.47 7.19 -6.14
CA ILE A 73 19.69 7.97 -5.89
C ILE A 73 20.75 7.72 -6.98
N ASP A 74 20.89 6.47 -7.44
CA ASP A 74 21.89 6.09 -8.44
C ASP A 74 21.44 6.39 -9.89
N GLY A 75 20.24 6.95 -10.07
CA GLY A 75 19.68 7.33 -11.37
C GLY A 75 18.50 6.45 -11.79
N HIS A 76 18.41 6.16 -13.09
CA HIS A 76 17.32 5.34 -13.64
C HIS A 76 17.36 3.92 -13.07
N ILE A 77 16.21 3.48 -12.55
CA ILE A 77 16.10 2.23 -11.79
C ILE A 77 16.24 0.95 -12.62
N ASP A 78 16.12 1.03 -13.95
CA ASP A 78 16.11 -0.12 -14.87
C ASP A 78 17.35 -1.03 -14.76
N GLY A 79 18.45 -0.51 -14.20
CA GLY A 79 19.68 -1.27 -13.95
C GLY A 79 19.63 -2.21 -12.74
N TRP A 80 18.69 -2.02 -11.80
CA TRP A 80 18.66 -2.76 -10.52
C TRP A 80 17.25 -3.04 -9.97
N PHE A 81 16.20 -2.44 -10.52
CA PHE A 81 14.82 -2.71 -10.13
C PHE A 81 13.95 -2.78 -11.39
N THR A 82 13.53 -4.00 -11.73
CA THR A 82 12.80 -4.34 -12.97
C THR A 82 11.60 -5.25 -12.70
N ASP A 83 11.11 -5.26 -11.46
CA ASP A 83 9.92 -6.02 -11.08
C ASP A 83 8.70 -5.52 -11.87
N ASP A 84 7.83 -6.45 -12.24
CA ASP A 84 6.43 -6.09 -12.50
C ASP A 84 5.75 -5.86 -11.14
N THR A 85 5.97 -4.68 -10.56
CA THR A 85 5.49 -4.30 -9.23
C THR A 85 3.98 -4.49 -9.12
N ALA A 86 3.22 -4.19 -10.18
CA ALA A 86 1.79 -4.38 -10.18
C ALA A 86 1.40 -5.86 -10.05
N LYS A 87 2.00 -6.76 -10.84
CA LYS A 87 1.75 -8.22 -10.69
C LYS A 87 2.21 -8.75 -9.33
N ARG A 88 3.30 -8.21 -8.78
CA ARG A 88 3.78 -8.56 -7.43
C ARG A 88 2.70 -8.29 -6.37
N PHE A 89 2.06 -7.12 -6.42
CA PHE A 89 0.99 -6.75 -5.48
C PHE A 89 -0.31 -7.54 -5.72
N GLU A 90 -0.67 -7.82 -6.97
CA GLU A 90 -1.79 -8.71 -7.28
C GLU A 90 -1.56 -10.13 -6.71
N ALA A 91 -0.34 -10.64 -6.77
CA ALA A 91 0.02 -11.94 -6.19
C ALA A 91 -0.12 -11.95 -4.65
N TYR A 92 0.03 -10.80 -3.99
CA TYR A 92 -0.29 -10.65 -2.56
C TYR A 92 -1.80 -10.54 -2.29
N GLY A 93 -2.63 -10.38 -3.31
CA GLY A 93 -4.08 -10.20 -3.18
C GLY A 93 -4.53 -8.73 -3.05
N TRP A 94 -3.70 -7.78 -3.48
CA TRP A 94 -4.08 -6.37 -3.55
C TRP A 94 -4.90 -6.08 -4.81
N HIS A 95 -5.81 -5.11 -4.70
CA HIS A 95 -6.39 -4.43 -5.85
C HIS A 95 -5.40 -3.39 -6.38
N VAL A 96 -4.98 -3.51 -7.64
CA VAL A 96 -3.98 -2.63 -8.24
C VAL A 96 -4.60 -1.84 -9.40
N VAL A 97 -4.55 -0.52 -9.30
CA VAL A 97 -4.91 0.40 -10.37
C VAL A 97 -3.64 0.75 -11.13
N ARG A 98 -3.58 0.41 -12.43
CA ARG A 98 -2.41 0.65 -13.29
C ARG A 98 -2.63 1.85 -14.19
N GLY A 99 -1.53 2.47 -14.63
CA GLY A 99 -1.56 3.49 -15.69
C GLY A 99 -2.28 4.78 -15.28
N VAL A 100 -2.20 5.13 -13.99
CA VAL A 100 -2.70 6.42 -13.48
C VAL A 100 -1.72 7.51 -13.92
N ASP A 101 -2.22 8.55 -14.58
CA ASP A 101 -1.43 9.77 -14.79
C ASP A 101 -1.36 10.53 -13.47
N GLY A 102 -0.19 10.46 -12.79
CA GLY A 102 0.05 11.11 -11.50
C GLY A 102 0.06 12.65 -11.56
N HIS A 103 -0.18 13.25 -12.73
CA HIS A 103 -0.31 14.69 -12.92
C HIS A 103 -1.70 15.13 -13.42
N ASP A 104 -2.66 14.20 -13.55
CA ASP A 104 -4.06 14.47 -13.86
C ASP A 104 -4.95 14.24 -12.63
N ALA A 105 -5.57 15.31 -12.11
CA ALA A 105 -6.40 15.24 -10.92
C ALA A 105 -7.68 14.40 -11.10
N ASP A 106 -8.17 14.22 -12.32
CA ASP A 106 -9.34 13.36 -12.59
C ASP A 106 -8.96 11.88 -12.64
N ALA A 107 -7.69 11.57 -12.92
CA ALA A 107 -7.17 10.20 -12.97
C ALA A 107 -6.78 9.66 -11.59
N ILE A 108 -6.38 10.54 -10.65
CA ILE A 108 -5.97 10.23 -9.27
C ILE A 108 -7.19 9.98 -8.37
#